data_AF-A0A6M1M6M7-F1
#
_entry.id   AF-A0A6M1M6M7-F1
#
_cell.length_a   1.000
_cell.length_b   1.000
_cell.length_c   1.000
_cell.angle_alpha   90.00
_cell.angle_beta   90.00
_cell.angle_gamma   90.00
#
_symmetry.space_group_name_H-M   'P 1'
#
loop_
_entity.id
_entity.type
_entity.pdbx_description
1 polymer ?
#
loop_
_entity_poly.entity_id
_entity_poly.type
_entity_poly.pdbx_seq_one_letter_code
_entity_poly.pdbx_strand_id
1 'polypeptide(L)'
;MTRDHDAPTRFHVMVEERIFDTVKGVLPGAVQAEPLRLEAQGKVDLPFGLEKFSGGSDRDRRNSFTIGFIIASELDEDLKDRIEAVLPEIARPGSILSVSETEIGRATVEGWCWERVGSLFTDVMKSYARSNLAQATLRANNHRLEKVLQALEDPIRAIGPMSDRLVYRVEPAAYPVHRQPTGEDESILISQNLSGEIPSIKSIEFFMSRDADEEDGSVNFKAIRSHSGNLICDVNIPLSAIRRGWNNVQCTETYGGKREPVRVEVTLSGEGARSVFLALGQPNPIREECASISTNDMNDRPLAIQVWSGMPAFLPLAGARAPTVEAAVAAKSIPAVVMSRAELFHQASGIADFNTVAFDEETKSLLVHPLGLAPTISCLRSIGASGYRKILAVVELRNKDAQATEFAVFSASGLPAAAIIDTENPDFLQYVKWNAFKAGEWGEFEVEIAPMNADIIDIYLLTRNRTENYNLSWAYFRSITLLP
;
A
#
# COMPACT_ATOMS: atom_id res chain seq x y z
N MET A 1 20.64 37.37 48.87
CA MET A 1 20.87 36.95 47.47
C MET A 1 19.77 37.56 46.61
N THR A 2 20.00 38.80 46.21
CA THR A 2 19.18 39.52 45.23
C THR A 2 19.37 38.83 43.87
N ARG A 3 18.27 38.32 43.30
CA ARG A 3 18.28 37.77 41.95
C ARG A 3 18.24 38.94 40.97
N ASP A 4 19.35 39.10 40.27
CA ASP A 4 19.51 39.97 39.11
C ASP A 4 18.66 39.35 37.98
N HIS A 5 17.45 39.85 37.76
CA HIS A 5 16.45 39.27 36.83
C HIS A 5 15.99 40.22 35.72
N ASP A 6 16.73 41.30 35.46
CA ASP A 6 16.46 42.19 34.32
C ASP A 6 17.76 42.51 33.59
N ALA A 7 18.29 41.53 32.86
CA ALA A 7 19.27 41.83 31.82
C ALA A 7 18.48 42.20 30.54
N PRO A 8 18.42 43.48 30.14
CA PRO A 8 17.75 43.88 28.91
C PRO A 8 18.43 43.20 27.71
N THR A 9 17.64 42.61 26.83
CA THR A 9 18.10 42.04 25.56
C THR A 9 18.82 43.13 24.76
N ARG A 10 20.14 43.04 24.65
CA ARG A 10 20.94 43.98 23.86
C ARG A 10 20.86 43.59 22.39
N PHE A 11 20.30 44.46 21.56
CA PHE A 11 20.40 44.36 20.11
C PHE A 11 21.70 45.01 19.67
N HIS A 12 22.62 44.20 19.16
CA HIS A 12 23.78 44.68 18.42
C HIS A 12 23.44 44.60 16.93
N VAL A 13 23.42 45.73 16.23
CA VAL A 13 23.46 45.73 14.77
C VAL A 13 24.90 45.37 14.39
N MET A 14 25.16 44.08 14.23
CA MET A 14 26.42 43.61 13.65
C MET A 14 26.20 43.41 12.16
N VAL A 15 26.98 44.15 11.37
CA VAL A 15 27.19 43.82 9.96
C VAL A 15 28.22 42.69 9.94
N GLU A 16 27.76 41.46 9.69
CA GLU A 16 28.61 40.28 9.68
C GLU A 16 29.54 40.30 8.45
N GLU A 17 30.87 40.19 8.66
CA GLU A 17 31.89 40.20 7.58
C GLU A 17 31.63 39.15 6.48
N ARG A 18 31.02 38.00 6.82
CA ARG A 18 30.71 36.93 5.85
C ARG A 18 29.61 37.28 4.84
N ILE A 19 28.66 38.10 5.24
CA ILE A 19 27.62 38.61 4.32
C ILE A 19 28.25 39.67 3.40
N PHE A 20 29.20 40.43 3.94
CA PHE A 20 30.03 41.37 3.18
C PHE A 20 30.77 40.68 2.03
N ASP A 21 31.33 39.50 2.23
CA ASP A 21 32.00 38.73 1.18
C ASP A 21 31.03 38.23 0.10
N THR A 22 29.81 37.87 0.50
CA THR A 22 28.75 37.45 -0.43
C THR A 22 28.27 38.62 -1.28
N VAL A 23 28.08 39.80 -0.68
CA VAL A 23 27.70 41.04 -1.38
C VAL A 23 28.86 41.58 -2.24
N LYS A 24 30.12 41.49 -1.79
CA LYS A 24 31.33 41.79 -2.58
C LYS A 24 31.45 40.89 -3.81
N GLY A 25 31.09 39.61 -3.68
CA GLY A 25 31.09 38.66 -4.78
C GLY A 25 30.06 39.01 -5.87
N VAL A 26 28.94 39.62 -5.48
CA VAL A 26 27.88 40.07 -6.41
C VAL A 26 28.21 41.44 -7.02
N LEU A 27 28.99 42.29 -6.34
CA LEU A 27 29.35 43.65 -6.78
C LEU A 27 30.83 43.99 -6.48
N PRO A 28 31.77 43.59 -7.35
CA PRO A 28 33.17 43.97 -7.20
C PRO A 28 33.36 45.48 -7.44
N GLY A 29 33.64 46.23 -6.36
CA GLY A 29 34.01 47.66 -6.41
C GLY A 29 32.98 48.66 -5.89
N ALA A 30 31.77 48.22 -5.52
CA ALA A 30 30.70 49.12 -5.07
C ALA A 30 30.69 49.43 -3.56
N VAL A 31 31.47 48.69 -2.76
CA VAL A 31 31.40 48.78 -1.29
C VAL A 31 32.75 49.21 -0.72
N GLN A 32 32.97 50.53 -0.60
CA GLN A 32 33.84 51.10 0.44
C GLN A 32 32.96 51.43 1.63
N ALA A 33 32.61 50.42 2.44
CA ALA A 33 31.97 50.67 3.72
C ALA A 33 32.94 50.23 4.80
N GLU A 34 33.51 51.20 5.51
CA GLU A 34 34.06 50.94 6.83
C GLU A 34 32.90 50.46 7.73
N PRO A 35 33.11 49.46 8.59
CA PRO A 35 32.10 49.05 9.54
C PRO A 35 31.74 50.25 10.43
N LEU A 36 30.55 50.82 10.23
CA LEU A 36 30.04 51.90 11.05
C LEU A 36 29.83 51.34 12.47
N ARG A 37 30.85 51.46 13.33
CA ARG A 37 30.69 51.23 14.76
C ARG A 37 29.89 52.40 15.32
N LEU A 38 28.58 52.22 15.43
CA LEU A 38 27.77 53.00 16.36
C LEU A 38 28.21 52.66 17.79
N GLU A 39 29.32 53.26 18.23
CA GLU A 39 29.66 53.38 19.66
C GLU A 39 28.75 54.44 20.29
N ALA A 40 27.46 54.15 20.34
CA ALA A 40 26.52 54.85 21.18
C ALA A 40 25.65 53.80 21.86
N GLN A 41 25.83 53.67 23.18
CA GLN A 41 24.99 52.88 24.07
C GLN A 41 23.56 53.47 24.07
N GLY A 42 22.79 53.18 23.02
CA GLY A 42 21.35 53.45 22.96
C GLY A 42 20.60 52.25 23.51
N LYS A 43 20.14 52.35 24.75
CA LYS A 43 19.19 51.38 25.33
C LYS A 43 17.84 51.59 24.62
N VAL A 44 17.39 50.61 23.84
CA VAL A 44 16.01 50.57 23.33
C VAL A 44 15.27 49.49 24.10
N ASP A 45 14.53 49.89 25.13
CA ASP A 45 13.72 48.97 25.92
C ASP A 45 12.45 48.61 25.12
N LEU A 46 12.40 47.39 24.58
CA LEU A 46 11.19 46.85 23.95
C LEU A 46 10.22 46.35 25.03
N PRO A 47 8.89 46.48 24.89
CA PRO A 47 7.96 46.24 26.00
C PRO A 47 7.69 44.77 26.34
N PHE A 48 8.35 43.78 25.71
CA PHE A 48 7.91 42.39 25.78
C PHE A 48 9.06 41.38 25.92
N GLY A 49 9.00 40.58 27.00
CA GLY A 49 9.98 39.56 27.35
C GLY A 49 9.99 38.37 26.40
N LEU A 50 10.99 38.32 25.53
CA LEU A 50 11.35 37.16 24.69
C LEU A 50 12.45 36.34 25.39
N GLU A 51 12.15 35.74 26.55
CA GLU A 51 13.12 34.87 27.25
C GLU A 51 13.17 33.42 26.70
N LYS A 52 12.25 33.03 25.82
CA LYS A 52 11.97 31.61 25.51
C LYS A 52 12.33 31.11 24.10
N PHE A 53 13.39 31.62 23.50
CA PHE A 53 14.01 31.02 22.29
C PHE A 53 15.35 30.31 22.58
N SER A 54 15.59 29.90 23.82
CA SER A 54 16.81 29.15 24.24
C SER A 54 16.59 27.64 24.21
N GLY A 55 16.57 27.06 23.00
CA GLY A 55 16.62 25.62 22.78
C GLY A 55 17.97 25.17 22.23
N GLY A 56 19.08 25.58 22.85
CA GLY A 56 20.42 25.19 22.41
C GLY A 56 21.44 25.41 23.51
N SER A 57 22.12 24.35 23.94
CA SER A 57 23.03 24.28 25.09
C SER A 57 24.40 24.91 24.84
N ASP A 58 24.46 26.11 24.25
CA ASP A 58 25.71 26.79 23.96
C ASP A 58 25.73 28.16 24.65
N ARG A 59 26.44 28.23 25.79
CA ARG A 59 26.34 29.32 26.78
C ARG A 59 26.93 30.66 26.34
N ASP A 60 27.56 30.76 25.17
CA ASP A 60 28.24 31.98 24.72
C ASP A 60 27.69 32.60 23.42
N ARG A 61 26.65 32.03 22.80
CA ARG A 61 25.98 32.68 21.67
C ARG A 61 24.98 33.72 22.19
N ARG A 62 25.40 34.99 22.22
CA ARG A 62 24.45 36.11 22.28
C ARG A 62 23.55 36.00 21.06
N ASN A 63 22.26 35.76 21.28
CA ASN A 63 21.24 35.69 20.23
C ASN A 63 21.05 37.07 19.58
N SER A 64 21.92 37.43 18.64
CA SER A 64 21.72 38.56 17.74
C SER A 64 20.93 38.10 16.52
N PHE A 65 19.86 38.82 16.16
CA PHE A 65 19.18 38.66 14.88
C PHE A 65 19.35 39.92 14.04
N THR A 66 19.64 39.75 12.76
CA THR A 66 19.82 40.86 11.82
C THR A 66 18.45 41.32 11.31
N ILE A 67 18.09 42.57 11.56
CA ILE A 67 16.82 43.18 11.12
C ILE A 67 16.87 43.79 9.71
N GLY A 68 18.09 44.02 9.22
CA GLY A 68 18.38 44.52 7.89
C GLY A 68 19.76 45.19 7.83
N PHE A 69 20.02 45.91 6.74
CA PHE A 69 21.29 46.55 6.41
C PHE A 69 21.09 48.04 6.23
N ILE A 70 22.01 48.84 6.78
CA ILE A 70 22.06 50.28 6.52
C ILE A 70 23.24 50.50 5.59
N ILE A 71 22.99 51.14 4.45
CA ILE A 71 24.03 51.46 3.47
C ILE A 71 24.13 52.97 3.35
N ALA A 72 25.29 53.51 3.74
CA ALA A 72 25.59 54.94 3.74
C ALA A 72 26.04 55.43 2.35
N SER A 73 25.31 55.06 1.31
CA SER A 73 25.54 55.50 -0.05
C SER A 73 24.22 55.49 -0.79
N GLU A 74 23.97 56.48 -1.64
CA GLU A 74 22.81 56.44 -2.54
C GLU A 74 22.92 55.23 -3.47
N LEU A 75 22.13 54.20 -3.18
CA LEU A 75 21.99 53.04 -4.04
C LEU A 75 20.91 53.33 -5.08
N ASP A 76 21.20 52.97 -6.33
CA ASP A 76 20.19 52.88 -7.37
C ASP A 76 19.10 51.84 -6.96
N GLU A 77 17.83 52.12 -7.27
CA GLU A 77 16.71 51.25 -6.86
C GLU A 77 16.83 49.86 -7.49
N ASP A 78 17.33 49.77 -8.74
CA ASP A 78 17.62 48.48 -9.40
C ASP A 78 18.66 47.65 -8.63
N LEU A 79 19.63 48.32 -7.99
CA LEU A 79 20.67 47.66 -7.22
C LEU A 79 20.15 47.18 -5.87
N LYS A 80 19.32 47.99 -5.22
CA LYS A 80 18.63 47.67 -3.97
C LYS A 80 17.73 46.45 -4.15
N ASP A 81 16.93 46.41 -5.21
CA ASP A 81 16.07 45.26 -5.54
C ASP A 81 16.87 43.98 -5.78
N ARG A 82 18.03 44.08 -6.45
CA ARG A 82 18.91 42.92 -6.67
C ARG A 82 19.51 42.37 -5.38
N ILE A 83 19.89 43.25 -4.43
CA ILE A 83 20.40 42.80 -3.13
C ILE A 83 19.26 42.18 -2.32
N GLU A 84 18.07 42.79 -2.28
CA GLU A 84 16.90 42.25 -1.59
C GLU A 84 16.43 40.89 -2.14
N ALA A 85 16.59 40.65 -3.44
CA ALA A 85 16.25 39.36 -4.06
C ALA A 85 17.12 38.19 -3.56
N VAL A 86 18.37 38.46 -3.20
CA VAL A 86 19.34 37.46 -2.72
C VAL A 86 19.26 37.26 -1.21
N LEU A 87 18.60 38.16 -0.48
CA LEU A 87 18.36 38.00 0.95
C LEU A 87 17.34 36.87 1.24
N PRO A 88 17.48 36.17 2.39
CA PRO A 88 16.51 35.17 2.83
C PRO A 88 15.09 35.75 2.84
N GLU A 89 14.04 34.92 2.68
CA GLU A 89 12.63 35.37 2.69
C GLU A 89 12.26 36.23 3.90
N ILE A 90 12.88 35.95 5.05
CA ILE A 90 12.69 36.69 6.31
C ILE A 90 13.23 38.14 6.20
N ALA A 91 14.16 38.39 5.29
CA ALA A 91 14.81 39.67 5.04
C ALA A 91 14.41 40.29 3.67
N ARG A 92 13.15 40.19 3.27
CA ARG A 92 12.56 40.90 2.09
C ARG A 92 11.61 42.04 2.52
N PRO A 93 10.99 42.75 1.55
CA PRO A 93 11.36 44.08 1.05
C PRO A 93 11.47 45.16 2.13
N GLY A 94 12.35 46.14 1.94
CA GLY A 94 12.62 47.21 2.91
C GLY A 94 13.69 46.84 3.94
N SER A 95 14.44 45.76 3.70
CA SER A 95 15.54 45.31 4.56
C SER A 95 16.81 46.12 4.38
N ILE A 96 16.85 46.97 3.37
CA ILE A 96 17.97 47.86 3.10
C ILE A 96 17.49 49.30 3.29
N LEU A 97 18.07 49.97 4.27
CA LEU A 97 17.93 51.41 4.44
C LEU A 97 19.12 52.09 3.74
N SER A 98 18.87 52.66 2.56
CA SER A 98 19.83 53.51 1.85
C SER A 98 19.68 54.94 2.36
N VAL A 99 20.75 55.54 2.90
CA VAL A 99 20.71 56.93 3.40
C VAL A 99 21.95 57.68 2.90
N SER A 100 21.77 58.94 2.49
CA SER A 100 22.90 59.82 2.18
C SER A 100 23.71 60.13 3.45
N GLU A 101 25.04 60.24 3.35
CA GLU A 101 25.92 60.50 4.52
C GLU A 101 25.54 61.79 5.29
N THR A 102 24.89 62.74 4.62
CA THR A 102 24.47 64.02 5.18
C THR A 102 23.14 63.98 5.94
N GLU A 103 22.38 62.88 5.87
CA GLU A 103 20.98 62.79 6.36
C GLU A 103 20.73 61.66 7.38
N ILE A 104 21.77 61.06 7.96
CA ILE A 104 21.60 60.02 8.99
C ILE A 104 21.12 60.65 10.31
N GLY A 105 19.83 60.97 10.36
CA GLY A 105 19.12 61.34 11.58
C GLY A 105 18.80 60.10 12.40
N ARG A 106 19.12 60.11 13.70
CA ARG A 106 18.82 59.02 14.64
C ARG A 106 17.35 58.57 14.59
N ALA A 107 16.43 59.52 14.44
CA ALA A 107 14.99 59.25 14.36
C ALA A 107 14.59 58.41 13.14
N THR A 108 15.26 58.60 11.99
CA THR A 108 15.00 57.86 10.75
C THR A 108 15.40 56.38 10.90
N VAL A 109 16.58 56.14 11.49
CA VAL A 109 17.08 54.79 11.75
C VAL A 109 16.21 54.08 12.79
N GLU A 110 15.84 54.77 13.87
CA GLU A 110 14.95 54.20 14.91
C GLU A 110 13.56 53.86 14.32
N GLY A 111 12.97 54.76 13.52
CA GLY A 111 11.68 54.52 12.85
C GLY A 111 11.70 53.31 11.93
N TRP A 112 12.73 53.20 11.07
CA TRP A 112 12.90 52.05 10.18
C TRP A 112 13.11 50.75 10.96
N CYS A 113 13.93 50.75 12.02
CA CYS A 113 14.13 49.58 12.88
C CYS A 113 12.80 49.10 13.49
N TRP A 114 11.98 50.02 13.99
CA TRP A 114 10.68 49.71 14.58
C TRP A 114 9.71 49.07 13.59
N GLU A 115 9.63 49.63 12.38
CA GLU A 115 8.79 49.10 11.31
C GLU A 115 9.22 47.67 10.93
N ARG A 116 10.52 47.43 10.81
CA ARG A 116 11.08 46.10 10.50
C ARG A 116 10.81 45.08 11.59
N VAL A 117 11.03 45.43 12.86
CA VAL A 117 10.73 44.54 13.98
C VAL A 117 9.23 44.21 14.01
N GLY A 118 8.36 45.19 13.76
CA GLY A 118 6.91 44.97 13.67
C GLY A 118 6.50 44.02 12.54
N SER A 119 7.09 44.19 11.35
CA SER A 119 6.83 43.32 10.19
C SER A 119 7.31 41.89 10.43
N LEU A 120 8.55 41.71 10.91
CA LEU A 120 9.11 40.40 11.24
C LEU A 120 8.26 39.67 12.29
N PHE A 121 7.87 40.38 13.35
CA PHE A 121 7.01 39.81 14.39
C PHE A 121 5.68 39.34 13.82
N THR A 122 5.07 40.16 12.95
CA THR A 122 3.78 39.82 12.31
C THR A 122 3.89 38.56 11.48
N ASP A 123 4.96 38.39 10.70
CA ASP A 123 5.13 37.23 9.84
C ASP A 123 5.50 35.96 10.62
N VAL A 124 6.30 36.08 11.68
CA VAL A 124 6.53 34.99 12.63
C VAL A 124 5.22 34.55 13.28
N MET A 125 4.38 35.49 13.71
CA MET A 125 3.07 35.18 14.31
C MET A 125 2.12 34.54 13.30
N LYS A 126 2.11 34.96 12.03
CA LYS A 126 1.34 34.28 10.98
C LYS A 126 1.82 32.85 10.74
N SER A 127 3.14 32.65 10.68
CA SER A 127 3.73 31.31 10.52
C SER A 127 3.37 30.40 11.69
N TYR A 128 3.48 30.91 12.92
CA TYR A 128 3.07 30.20 14.13
C TYR A 128 1.57 29.86 14.14
N ALA A 129 0.70 30.80 13.73
CA ALA A 129 -0.73 30.56 13.61
C ALA A 129 -1.06 29.46 12.58
N ARG A 130 -0.38 29.47 11.42
CA ARG A 130 -0.54 28.43 10.39
C ARG A 130 -0.09 27.05 10.89
N SER A 131 1.04 27.00 11.60
CA SER A 131 1.53 25.75 12.21
C SER A 131 0.55 25.19 13.24
N ASN A 132 -0.01 26.04 14.10
CA ASN A 132 -1.01 25.62 15.08
C ASN A 132 -2.29 25.11 14.42
N LEU A 133 -2.75 25.77 13.34
CA LEU A 133 -3.90 25.33 12.57
C LEU A 133 -3.65 23.93 11.98
N ALA A 134 -2.50 23.71 11.34
CA ALA A 134 -2.13 22.41 10.79
C ALA A 134 -2.08 21.32 11.87
N GLN A 135 -1.53 21.63 13.05
CA GLN A 135 -1.51 20.69 14.17
C GLN A 135 -2.93 20.36 14.68
N ALA A 136 -3.82 21.34 14.74
CA ALA A 136 -5.23 21.12 15.11
C ALA A 136 -5.95 20.22 14.09
N THR A 137 -5.71 20.43 12.79
CA THR A 137 -6.27 19.57 11.72
C THR A 137 -5.79 18.13 11.84
N LEU A 138 -4.50 17.91 12.12
CA LEU A 138 -3.95 16.56 12.33
C LEU A 138 -4.60 15.87 13.54
N ARG A 139 -4.79 16.59 14.66
CA ARG A 139 -5.48 16.04 15.85
C ARG A 139 -6.92 15.65 15.53
N ALA A 140 -7.64 16.47 14.76
CA ALA A 140 -9.01 16.16 14.34
C ALA A 140 -9.08 14.90 13.45
N ASN A 141 -8.15 14.74 12.51
CA ASN A 141 -8.07 13.56 11.65
C ASN A 141 -7.74 12.28 12.43
N ASN A 142 -6.78 12.34 13.36
CA ASN A 142 -6.45 11.20 14.22
C ASN A 142 -7.67 10.78 15.05
N HIS A 143 -8.37 11.73 15.66
CA HIS A 143 -9.57 11.43 16.44
C HIS A 143 -10.70 10.81 15.59
N ARG A 144 -10.82 11.24 14.31
CA ARG A 144 -11.76 10.63 13.37
C ARG A 144 -11.35 9.19 13.02
N LEU A 145 -10.07 8.94 12.76
CA LEU A 145 -9.55 7.59 12.48
C LEU A 145 -9.75 6.65 13.68
N GLU A 146 -9.45 7.11 14.89
CA GLU A 146 -9.71 6.37 16.13
C GLU A 146 -11.18 5.97 16.25
N LYS A 147 -12.11 6.89 15.97
CA LYS A 147 -13.55 6.59 15.98
C LYS A 147 -13.95 5.56 14.93
N VAL A 148 -13.37 5.61 13.73
CA VAL A 148 -13.64 4.63 12.67
C VAL A 148 -13.07 3.26 13.03
N LEU A 149 -11.84 3.20 13.54
CA LEU A 149 -11.23 1.97 14.02
C LEU A 149 -12.03 1.36 15.17
N GLN A 150 -12.44 2.17 16.15
CA GLN A 150 -13.28 1.71 17.25
C GLN A 150 -14.62 1.17 16.75
N ALA A 151 -15.27 1.84 15.80
CA ALA A 151 -16.52 1.37 15.21
C ALA A 151 -16.38 0.07 14.40
N LEU A 152 -15.18 -0.24 13.88
CA LEU A 152 -14.86 -1.51 13.24
C LEU A 152 -14.48 -2.59 14.26
N GLU A 153 -13.79 -2.21 15.32
CA GLU A 153 -13.35 -3.11 16.40
C GLU A 153 -14.50 -3.53 17.31
N ASP A 154 -15.48 -2.66 17.58
CA ASP A 154 -16.60 -2.96 18.49
C ASP A 154 -17.42 -4.17 18.01
N PRO A 155 -17.80 -4.31 16.72
CA PRO A 155 -18.39 -5.53 16.19
C PRO A 155 -17.47 -6.75 16.34
N ILE A 156 -16.18 -6.61 16.03
CA ILE A 156 -15.20 -7.71 16.09
C ILE A 156 -15.02 -8.19 17.54
N ARG A 157 -14.95 -7.28 18.51
CA ARG A 157 -14.85 -7.59 19.95
C ARG A 157 -16.16 -8.14 20.51
N ALA A 158 -17.31 -7.61 20.09
CA ALA A 158 -18.62 -8.11 20.51
C ALA A 158 -18.90 -9.54 20.01
N ILE A 159 -18.26 -9.93 18.90
CA ILE A 159 -18.33 -11.28 18.32
C ILE A 159 -17.44 -12.28 19.08
N GLY A 160 -16.43 -11.82 19.81
CA GLY A 160 -15.42 -12.67 20.44
C GLY A 160 -14.52 -13.38 19.41
N PRO A 161 -13.48 -14.12 19.84
CA PRO A 161 -12.69 -14.95 18.94
C PRO A 161 -13.58 -16.08 18.40
N MET A 162 -14.21 -15.88 17.24
CA MET A 162 -14.92 -16.96 16.54
C MET A 162 -13.87 -17.91 15.96
N SER A 163 -13.44 -18.86 16.80
CA SER A 163 -12.84 -20.10 16.35
C SER A 163 -13.79 -20.80 15.38
N ASP A 164 -13.26 -21.48 14.37
CA ASP A 164 -14.05 -22.36 13.52
C ASP A 164 -14.91 -23.29 14.37
N ARG A 165 -16.23 -23.22 14.16
CA ARG A 165 -17.20 -24.00 14.90
C ARG A 165 -17.83 -25.02 13.98
N LEU A 166 -17.71 -26.29 14.34
CA LEU A 166 -18.52 -27.35 13.75
C LEU A 166 -19.97 -27.15 14.21
N VAL A 167 -20.86 -26.87 13.25
CA VAL A 167 -22.28 -26.56 13.51
C VAL A 167 -23.23 -27.69 13.14
N TYR A 168 -22.80 -28.58 12.24
CA TYR A 168 -23.55 -29.78 11.86
C TYR A 168 -22.58 -30.92 11.57
N ARG A 169 -22.89 -32.13 12.01
CA ARG A 169 -22.07 -33.32 11.77
C ARG A 169 -22.94 -34.57 11.65
N VAL A 170 -22.73 -35.31 10.58
CA VAL A 170 -23.23 -36.67 10.39
C VAL A 170 -22.03 -37.57 10.11
N GLU A 171 -21.78 -38.53 10.98
CA GLU A 171 -20.66 -39.47 10.81
C GLU A 171 -20.96 -40.51 9.74
N PRO A 172 -19.95 -40.98 9.00
CA PRO A 172 -20.12 -42.08 8.05
C PRO A 172 -20.47 -43.38 8.77
N ALA A 173 -21.50 -44.07 8.28
CA ALA A 173 -21.78 -45.46 8.60
C ALA A 173 -21.18 -46.38 7.52
N ALA A 174 -21.04 -47.67 7.83
CA ALA A 174 -20.41 -48.66 6.95
C ALA A 174 -21.20 -49.01 5.66
N TYR A 175 -22.13 -48.16 5.23
CA TYR A 175 -23.02 -48.39 4.09
C TYR A 175 -22.77 -47.34 3.00
N PRO A 176 -22.02 -47.69 1.94
CA PRO A 176 -21.93 -46.83 0.77
C PRO A 176 -23.27 -46.84 0.00
N VAL A 177 -23.58 -45.73 -0.68
CA VAL A 177 -24.71 -45.70 -1.63
C VAL A 177 -24.46 -46.71 -2.73
N HIS A 178 -25.26 -47.78 -2.80
CA HIS A 178 -25.20 -48.76 -3.89
C HIS A 178 -26.49 -48.68 -4.67
N ARG A 179 -26.47 -48.02 -5.83
CA ARG A 179 -27.52 -48.14 -6.83
C ARG A 179 -26.90 -48.64 -8.12
N GLN A 180 -27.40 -49.76 -8.63
CA GLN A 180 -27.14 -50.14 -10.02
C GLN A 180 -27.94 -49.17 -10.90
N PRO A 181 -27.29 -48.33 -11.73
CA PRO A 181 -28.02 -47.42 -12.60
C PRO A 181 -28.85 -48.22 -13.60
N THR A 182 -30.16 -48.03 -13.59
CA THR A 182 -31.06 -48.54 -14.62
C THR A 182 -30.92 -47.67 -15.86
N GLY A 183 -30.15 -48.16 -16.83
CA GLY A 183 -30.40 -47.96 -18.26
C GLY A 183 -30.03 -46.63 -18.93
N GLU A 184 -30.36 -45.46 -18.37
CA GLU A 184 -30.36 -44.23 -19.20
C GLU A 184 -29.80 -42.95 -18.56
N ASP A 185 -29.60 -42.88 -17.23
CA ASP A 185 -29.01 -41.70 -16.59
C ASP A 185 -27.54 -41.94 -16.19
N GLU A 186 -26.61 -41.24 -16.86
CA GLU A 186 -25.17 -41.23 -16.56
C GLU A 186 -24.81 -40.43 -15.30
N SER A 187 -25.80 -39.79 -14.64
CA SER A 187 -25.58 -38.95 -13.47
C SER A 187 -26.36 -39.42 -12.25
N ILE A 188 -25.71 -39.42 -11.08
CA ILE A 188 -26.34 -39.73 -9.79
C ILE A 188 -26.49 -38.41 -9.02
N LEU A 189 -27.73 -37.98 -8.81
CA LEU A 189 -28.06 -36.83 -7.96
C LEU A 189 -28.40 -37.31 -6.55
N ILE A 190 -27.74 -36.75 -5.55
CA ILE A 190 -28.04 -36.95 -4.13
C ILE A 190 -28.35 -35.60 -3.51
N SER A 191 -29.50 -35.48 -2.83
CA SER A 191 -29.89 -34.23 -2.17
C SER A 191 -30.30 -34.46 -0.72
N GLN A 192 -29.94 -33.54 0.17
CA GLN A 192 -30.33 -33.56 1.58
C GLN A 192 -30.66 -32.15 2.07
N ASN A 193 -31.69 -31.99 2.90
CA ASN A 193 -31.92 -30.74 3.62
C ASN A 193 -31.26 -30.77 5.01
N LEU A 194 -30.72 -29.63 5.41
CA LEU A 194 -30.15 -29.37 6.73
C LEU A 194 -31.14 -28.47 7.46
N SER A 195 -31.84 -29.06 8.43
CA SER A 195 -32.87 -28.40 9.24
C SER A 195 -32.32 -27.26 10.12
N GLY A 196 -31.01 -27.23 10.34
CA GLY A 196 -30.33 -26.22 11.14
C GLY A 196 -30.29 -24.84 10.46
N GLU A 197 -30.75 -23.81 11.16
CA GLU A 197 -30.55 -22.41 10.78
C GLU A 197 -29.09 -22.00 10.99
N ILE A 198 -28.24 -22.26 9.99
CA ILE A 198 -26.81 -21.99 10.08
C ILE A 198 -26.53 -20.55 9.61
N PRO A 199 -26.08 -19.64 10.50
CA PRO A 199 -25.96 -18.20 10.18
C PRO A 199 -24.85 -17.89 9.15
N SER A 200 -23.77 -18.65 9.15
CA SER A 200 -22.68 -18.53 8.17
C SER A 200 -22.11 -19.91 7.89
N ILE A 201 -22.03 -20.27 6.62
CA ILE A 201 -21.37 -21.49 6.18
C ILE A 201 -20.03 -21.10 5.57
N LYS A 202 -18.96 -21.56 6.20
CA LYS A 202 -17.60 -21.35 5.73
C LYS A 202 -17.17 -22.47 4.79
N SER A 203 -17.38 -23.72 5.21
CA SER A 203 -17.08 -24.89 4.39
C SER A 203 -18.00 -26.05 4.75
N ILE A 204 -18.26 -26.90 3.77
CA ILE A 204 -18.98 -28.16 3.94
C ILE A 204 -18.05 -29.30 3.54
N GLU A 205 -17.96 -30.32 4.36
CA GLU A 205 -17.19 -31.52 4.08
C GLU A 205 -18.14 -32.68 3.82
N PHE A 206 -17.83 -33.51 2.82
CA PHE A 206 -18.55 -34.76 2.57
C PHE A 206 -17.57 -35.94 2.62
N PHE A 207 -18.04 -37.08 3.13
CA PHE A 207 -17.20 -38.26 3.29
C PHE A 207 -17.29 -39.20 2.08
N MET A 208 -16.14 -39.60 1.55
CA MET A 208 -16.00 -40.58 0.47
C MET A 208 -15.42 -41.89 1.00
N SER A 209 -16.10 -43.00 0.73
CA SER A 209 -15.72 -44.32 1.26
C SER A 209 -14.52 -44.93 0.55
N ARG A 210 -14.24 -44.50 -0.68
CA ARG A 210 -13.14 -44.95 -1.53
C ARG A 210 -12.54 -43.77 -2.26
N ASP A 211 -11.29 -43.92 -2.68
CA ASP A 211 -10.68 -43.02 -3.65
C ASP A 211 -11.41 -43.20 -4.98
N ALA A 212 -11.59 -42.10 -5.71
CA ALA A 212 -11.87 -42.20 -7.13
C ALA A 212 -10.53 -42.52 -7.79
N ASP A 213 -10.41 -43.69 -8.41
CA ASP A 213 -9.22 -44.01 -9.22
C ASP A 213 -9.12 -43.02 -10.41
N GLU A 214 -8.13 -43.13 -11.30
CA GLU A 214 -7.91 -42.23 -12.46
C GLU A 214 -9.04 -42.28 -13.53
N GLU A 215 -10.29 -42.27 -13.10
CA GLU A 215 -11.47 -42.39 -13.90
C GLU A 215 -12.01 -41.02 -14.31
N ASP A 216 -12.47 -40.94 -15.56
CA ASP A 216 -13.08 -39.73 -16.09
C ASP A 216 -14.45 -39.47 -15.44
N GLY A 217 -14.60 -38.27 -14.88
CA GLY A 217 -15.86 -37.77 -14.34
C GLY A 217 -15.71 -36.55 -13.43
N SER A 218 -16.84 -36.07 -12.91
CA SER A 218 -16.85 -34.96 -11.96
C SER A 218 -17.96 -35.07 -10.91
N VAL A 219 -17.71 -34.45 -9.76
CA VAL A 219 -18.66 -34.22 -8.66
C VAL A 219 -19.04 -32.74 -8.68
N ASN A 220 -20.27 -32.43 -9.05
CA ASN A 220 -20.83 -31.10 -8.82
C ASN A 220 -21.47 -31.06 -7.43
N PHE A 221 -20.95 -30.20 -6.55
CA PHE A 221 -21.46 -29.96 -5.20
C PHE A 221 -22.13 -28.58 -5.15
N LYS A 222 -23.40 -28.54 -4.73
CA LYS A 222 -24.14 -27.30 -4.50
C LYS A 222 -24.67 -27.23 -3.08
N ALA A 223 -24.60 -26.06 -2.48
CA ALA A 223 -25.35 -25.74 -1.27
C ALA A 223 -26.22 -24.52 -1.53
N ILE A 224 -27.51 -24.64 -1.23
CA ILE A 224 -28.54 -23.65 -1.56
C ILE A 224 -29.34 -23.34 -0.29
N ARG A 225 -29.61 -22.07 -0.01
CA ARG A 225 -30.53 -21.67 1.07
C ARG A 225 -31.96 -22.10 0.71
N SER A 226 -32.60 -22.92 1.53
CA SER A 226 -33.88 -23.55 1.19
C SER A 226 -35.04 -22.57 1.02
N HIS A 227 -35.03 -21.43 1.73
CA HIS A 227 -36.09 -20.42 1.63
C HIS A 227 -35.79 -19.36 0.56
N SER A 228 -34.60 -18.76 0.59
CA SER A 228 -34.24 -17.70 -0.35
C SER A 228 -33.82 -18.21 -1.73
N GLY A 229 -33.46 -19.48 -1.88
CA GLY A 229 -32.90 -20.04 -3.11
C GLY A 229 -31.48 -19.54 -3.42
N ASN A 230 -30.86 -18.80 -2.50
CA ASN A 230 -29.52 -18.25 -2.69
C ASN A 230 -28.49 -19.37 -2.69
N LEU A 231 -27.64 -19.37 -3.72
CA LEU A 231 -26.53 -20.30 -3.86
C LEU A 231 -25.39 -19.88 -2.92
N ILE A 232 -25.01 -20.79 -2.02
CA ILE A 232 -23.94 -20.61 -1.03
C ILE A 232 -22.60 -21.05 -1.64
N CYS A 233 -22.63 -22.16 -2.36
CA CYS A 233 -21.52 -22.66 -3.15
C CYS A 233 -22.03 -23.54 -4.31
N ASP A 234 -21.29 -23.52 -5.41
CA ASP A 234 -21.45 -24.42 -6.57
C ASP A 234 -20.06 -24.70 -7.10
N VAL A 235 -19.58 -25.92 -6.84
CA VAL A 235 -18.21 -26.31 -7.14
C VAL A 235 -18.26 -27.60 -7.94
N ASN A 236 -17.61 -27.60 -9.10
CA ASN A 236 -17.39 -28.80 -9.88
C ASN A 236 -15.99 -29.34 -9.60
N ILE A 237 -15.90 -30.53 -9.02
CA ILE A 237 -14.67 -31.17 -8.57
C ILE A 237 -14.41 -32.36 -9.48
N PRO A 238 -13.27 -32.43 -10.21
CA PRO A 238 -12.96 -33.60 -11.02
C PRO A 238 -12.81 -34.84 -10.13
N LEU A 239 -13.25 -36.01 -10.61
CA LEU A 239 -13.19 -37.25 -9.81
C LEU A 239 -11.77 -37.58 -9.36
N SER A 240 -10.77 -37.37 -10.22
CA SER A 240 -9.34 -37.53 -9.89
C SER A 240 -8.85 -36.73 -8.68
N ALA A 241 -9.60 -35.69 -8.28
CA ALA A 241 -9.32 -34.86 -7.12
C ALA A 241 -9.93 -35.45 -5.83
N ILE A 242 -10.94 -36.29 -5.93
CA ILE A 242 -11.63 -36.84 -4.77
C ILE A 242 -10.75 -37.88 -4.06
N ARG A 243 -10.57 -37.71 -2.75
CA ARG A 243 -9.82 -38.65 -1.90
C ARG A 243 -10.77 -39.40 -0.97
N ARG A 244 -10.37 -40.60 -0.55
CA ARG A 244 -11.03 -41.33 0.53
C ARG A 244 -10.98 -40.49 1.81
N GLY A 245 -12.11 -40.41 2.50
CA GLY A 245 -12.27 -39.64 3.73
C GLY A 245 -13.05 -38.34 3.54
N TRP A 246 -12.82 -37.37 4.40
CA TRP A 246 -13.48 -36.06 4.37
C TRP A 246 -12.89 -35.17 3.27
N ASN A 247 -13.73 -34.78 2.31
CA ASN A 247 -13.38 -33.84 1.24
C ASN A 247 -14.05 -32.50 1.54
N ASN A 248 -13.24 -31.44 1.63
CA ASN A 248 -13.70 -30.10 1.99
C ASN A 248 -14.08 -29.27 0.77
N VAL A 249 -15.28 -28.68 0.80
CA VAL A 249 -15.76 -27.69 -0.15
C VAL A 249 -15.85 -26.33 0.53
N GLN A 250 -15.09 -25.37 0.04
CA GLN A 250 -15.14 -24.00 0.53
C GLN A 250 -16.32 -23.25 -0.08
N CYS A 251 -17.03 -22.51 0.78
CA CYS A 251 -18.17 -21.70 0.37
C CYS A 251 -17.75 -20.23 0.26
N THR A 252 -18.29 -19.52 -0.73
CA THR A 252 -17.99 -18.10 -0.98
C THR A 252 -18.90 -17.15 -0.19
N GLU A 253 -19.72 -17.67 0.73
CA GLU A 253 -20.70 -16.85 1.46
C GLU A 253 -20.00 -15.87 2.41
N THR A 254 -20.16 -14.58 2.15
CA THR A 254 -19.76 -13.51 3.06
C THR A 254 -20.60 -13.54 4.34
N TYR A 255 -19.92 -13.37 5.48
CA TYR A 255 -20.50 -13.36 6.82
C TYR A 255 -21.73 -12.42 6.93
N GLY A 256 -22.83 -12.89 7.53
CA GLY A 256 -24.06 -12.10 7.74
C GLY A 256 -25.30 -12.55 6.94
N GLY A 257 -25.29 -13.76 6.37
CA GLY A 257 -26.44 -14.36 5.70
C GLY A 257 -27.67 -14.51 6.62
N LYS A 258 -28.87 -14.51 6.03
CA LYS A 258 -30.11 -14.83 6.76
C LYS A 258 -30.03 -16.25 7.31
N ARG A 259 -30.44 -16.44 8.57
CA ARG A 259 -30.55 -17.75 9.22
C ARG A 259 -31.65 -18.56 8.55
N GLU A 260 -31.25 -19.42 7.62
CA GLU A 260 -32.17 -20.27 6.87
C GLU A 260 -31.58 -21.69 6.75
N PRO A 261 -32.44 -22.74 6.77
CA PRO A 261 -32.08 -24.09 6.37
C PRO A 261 -31.37 -24.14 5.02
N VAL A 262 -30.54 -25.17 4.85
CA VAL A 262 -29.65 -25.32 3.70
C VAL A 262 -29.93 -26.65 3.03
N ARG A 263 -30.10 -26.65 1.71
CA ARG A 263 -30.19 -27.85 0.89
C ARG A 263 -28.83 -28.11 0.25
N VAL A 264 -28.30 -29.30 0.46
CA VAL A 264 -27.06 -29.78 -0.17
C VAL A 264 -27.45 -30.70 -1.32
N GLU A 265 -26.83 -30.51 -2.47
CA GLU A 265 -26.98 -31.34 -3.66
C GLU A 265 -25.61 -31.77 -4.16
N VAL A 266 -25.47 -33.06 -4.41
CA VAL A 266 -24.24 -33.65 -4.94
C VAL A 266 -24.61 -34.44 -6.19
N THR A 267 -24.11 -33.99 -7.34
CA THR A 267 -24.32 -34.64 -8.63
C THR A 267 -23.01 -35.28 -9.07
N LEU A 268 -23.00 -36.60 -9.18
CA LEU A 268 -21.90 -37.36 -9.76
C LEU A 268 -22.18 -37.54 -11.26
N SER A 269 -21.20 -37.29 -12.13
CA SER A 269 -21.34 -37.44 -13.59
C SER A 269 -20.08 -38.04 -14.20
N GLY A 270 -20.23 -38.80 -15.29
CA GLY A 270 -19.14 -39.46 -16.02
C GLY A 270 -19.07 -40.97 -15.80
N GLU A 271 -18.25 -41.66 -16.60
CA GLU A 271 -18.11 -43.13 -16.53
C GLU A 271 -17.63 -43.59 -15.16
N GLY A 272 -16.75 -42.80 -14.53
CA GLY A 272 -16.24 -43.06 -13.19
C GLY A 272 -17.20 -42.74 -12.04
N ALA A 273 -18.35 -42.10 -12.31
CA ALA A 273 -19.33 -41.81 -11.27
C ALA A 273 -19.85 -43.08 -10.56
N ARG A 274 -19.70 -44.24 -11.20
CA ARG A 274 -20.12 -45.56 -10.68
C ARG A 274 -19.16 -46.15 -9.66
N SER A 275 -17.89 -45.74 -9.65
CA SER A 275 -16.87 -46.27 -8.73
C SER A 275 -16.80 -45.51 -7.41
N VAL A 276 -17.37 -44.29 -7.37
CA VAL A 276 -17.28 -43.39 -6.22
C VAL A 276 -18.45 -43.57 -5.28
N PHE A 277 -18.15 -43.73 -4.00
CA PHE A 277 -19.13 -44.02 -2.97
C PHE A 277 -19.17 -42.92 -1.90
N LEU A 278 -20.14 -42.02 -2.04
CA LEU A 278 -20.54 -41.12 -0.97
C LEU A 278 -21.03 -41.95 0.22
N ALA A 279 -20.49 -41.68 1.41
CA ALA A 279 -20.93 -42.37 2.61
C ALA A 279 -22.24 -41.78 3.13
N LEU A 280 -23.13 -42.67 3.58
CA LEU A 280 -24.31 -42.30 4.33
C LEU A 280 -24.06 -42.48 5.82
N GLY A 281 -24.82 -41.77 6.64
CA GLY A 281 -24.83 -41.91 8.09
C GLY A 281 -25.68 -43.08 8.59
N GLN A 282 -25.89 -43.08 9.91
CA GLN A 282 -26.85 -43.97 10.56
C GLN A 282 -28.29 -43.56 10.20
N PRO A 283 -29.27 -44.48 10.22
CA PRO A 283 -30.66 -44.13 9.94
C PRO A 283 -31.13 -42.99 10.83
N ASN A 284 -31.76 -41.99 10.22
CA ASN A 284 -32.23 -40.80 10.93
C ASN A 284 -33.77 -40.82 10.98
N PRO A 285 -34.39 -40.70 12.18
CA PRO A 285 -35.85 -40.61 12.28
C PRO A 285 -36.44 -39.35 11.62
N ILE A 286 -35.64 -38.29 11.45
CA ILE A 286 -36.07 -37.05 10.78
C ILE A 286 -35.92 -37.24 9.27
N ARG A 287 -37.05 -37.52 8.59
CA ARG A 287 -37.07 -37.88 7.17
C ARG A 287 -36.62 -36.73 6.26
N GLU A 288 -36.84 -35.50 6.68
CA GLU A 288 -36.47 -34.29 5.95
C GLU A 288 -34.95 -34.11 5.85
N GLU A 289 -34.20 -34.67 6.80
CA GLU A 289 -32.74 -34.66 6.84
C GLU A 289 -32.10 -35.88 6.17
N CYS A 290 -32.89 -36.87 5.76
CA CYS A 290 -32.37 -38.02 5.03
C CYS A 290 -31.99 -37.62 3.60
N ALA A 291 -31.02 -38.34 3.05
CA ALA A 291 -30.62 -38.16 1.67
C ALA A 291 -31.69 -38.75 0.73
N SER A 292 -32.01 -38.03 -0.34
CA SER A 292 -32.76 -38.53 -1.48
C SER A 292 -31.77 -38.86 -2.59
N ILE A 293 -31.82 -40.08 -3.12
CA ILE A 293 -30.96 -40.53 -4.23
C ILE A 293 -31.85 -40.58 -5.47
N SER A 294 -31.57 -39.76 -6.48
CA SER A 294 -32.47 -39.44 -7.60
C SER A 294 -33.79 -38.79 -7.15
N THR A 295 -34.54 -38.23 -8.10
CA THR A 295 -35.69 -37.34 -7.86
C THR A 295 -36.83 -37.91 -7.01
N ASN A 296 -36.84 -39.20 -6.63
CA ASN A 296 -37.93 -39.80 -5.86
C ASN A 296 -37.58 -40.97 -4.90
N ASP A 297 -36.30 -41.32 -4.71
CA ASP A 297 -35.92 -42.45 -3.83
C ASP A 297 -35.38 -41.94 -2.48
N MET A 298 -36.30 -41.73 -1.54
CA MET A 298 -35.95 -41.27 -0.19
C MET A 298 -35.26 -42.39 0.60
N ASN A 299 -33.99 -42.17 0.95
CA ASN A 299 -33.25 -43.07 1.81
C ASN A 299 -33.71 -42.89 3.28
N ASP A 300 -33.45 -43.88 4.13
CA ASP A 300 -33.64 -43.76 5.58
C ASP A 300 -32.43 -43.14 6.28
N ARG A 301 -31.37 -42.82 5.54
CA ARG A 301 -30.09 -42.30 6.06
C ARG A 301 -29.73 -40.93 5.46
N PRO A 302 -29.15 -40.03 6.27
CA PRO A 302 -28.54 -38.78 5.80
C PRO A 302 -27.19 -39.05 5.11
N LEU A 303 -26.70 -38.09 4.33
CA LEU A 303 -25.35 -38.01 3.82
C LEU A 303 -24.37 -37.73 4.97
N ALA A 304 -23.22 -38.40 4.96
CA ALA A 304 -22.15 -38.14 5.92
C ALA A 304 -21.44 -36.83 5.58
N ILE A 305 -21.83 -35.76 6.29
CA ILE A 305 -21.34 -34.39 6.07
C ILE A 305 -20.93 -33.69 7.36
N GLN A 306 -20.04 -32.70 7.23
CA GLN A 306 -19.70 -31.75 8.29
C GLN A 306 -19.89 -30.33 7.79
N VAL A 307 -20.54 -29.48 8.57
CA VAL A 307 -20.68 -28.06 8.23
C VAL A 307 -19.94 -27.23 9.25
N TRP A 308 -19.02 -26.41 8.74
CA TRP A 308 -18.20 -25.51 9.52
C TRP A 308 -18.71 -24.08 9.35
N SER A 309 -18.87 -23.40 10.47
CA SER A 309 -19.23 -21.98 10.56
C SER A 309 -18.03 -21.19 11.08
N GLY A 310 -17.75 -20.05 10.48
CA GLY A 310 -16.62 -19.20 10.85
C GLY A 310 -16.45 -18.04 9.89
N MET A 311 -15.44 -17.20 10.13
CA MET A 311 -15.07 -16.16 9.18
C MET A 311 -14.29 -16.78 8.00
N PRO A 312 -14.56 -16.37 6.74
CA PRO A 312 -13.87 -16.91 5.57
C PRO A 312 -12.33 -16.78 5.62
N ALA A 313 -11.81 -15.81 6.38
CA ALA A 313 -10.39 -15.48 6.45
C ALA A 313 -9.54 -16.37 7.39
N PHE A 314 -10.18 -17.13 8.27
CA PHE A 314 -9.49 -18.11 9.12
C PHE A 314 -9.70 -19.48 8.50
N LEU A 315 -8.79 -20.45 8.62
CA LEU A 315 -8.92 -21.79 8.00
C LEU A 315 -8.96 -22.87 9.08
N PRO A 316 -9.80 -23.93 8.95
CA PRO A 316 -9.70 -25.07 9.83
C PRO A 316 -8.44 -25.84 9.47
N LEU A 317 -7.64 -26.20 10.46
CA LEU A 317 -6.34 -26.88 10.29
C LEU A 317 -6.43 -28.36 9.87
N ALA A 318 -7.63 -28.92 9.65
CA ALA A 318 -7.76 -30.33 9.31
C ALA A 318 -9.01 -30.59 8.45
N GLY A 319 -8.77 -31.03 7.21
CA GLY A 319 -9.80 -31.46 6.25
C GLY A 319 -9.19 -31.44 4.86
N ALA A 320 -9.21 -32.57 4.14
CA ALA A 320 -8.53 -32.68 2.86
C ALA A 320 -9.10 -31.65 1.88
N ARG A 321 -8.21 -30.77 1.43
CA ARG A 321 -8.41 -29.85 0.31
C ARG A 321 -8.99 -30.67 -0.83
N ALA A 322 -10.11 -30.27 -1.43
CA ALA A 322 -10.33 -30.63 -2.82
C ALA A 322 -9.03 -30.24 -3.56
N PRO A 323 -8.34 -31.17 -4.24
CA PRO A 323 -7.23 -30.82 -5.09
C PRO A 323 -7.78 -29.82 -6.08
N THR A 324 -7.46 -28.55 -5.83
CA THR A 324 -7.04 -27.69 -6.90
C THR A 324 -6.01 -28.54 -7.65
N VAL A 325 -6.34 -28.92 -8.88
CA VAL A 325 -5.50 -29.76 -9.75
C VAL A 325 -4.11 -29.14 -9.98
N GLU A 326 -3.86 -27.94 -9.45
CA GLU A 326 -2.53 -27.38 -9.29
C GLU A 326 -1.94 -27.86 -7.96
N ALA A 327 -1.10 -28.90 -8.03
CA ALA A 327 -0.22 -29.34 -6.95
C ALA A 327 0.27 -28.13 -6.17
N ALA A 328 -0.14 -27.98 -4.90
CA ALA A 328 0.00 -26.76 -4.10
C ALA A 328 1.29 -25.99 -4.43
N VAL A 329 1.18 -25.06 -5.38
CA VAL A 329 2.33 -24.37 -5.92
C VAL A 329 2.71 -23.36 -4.85
N ALA A 330 3.75 -23.70 -4.07
CA ALA A 330 4.25 -22.80 -3.05
C ALA A 330 4.66 -21.48 -3.68
N ALA A 331 4.42 -20.38 -2.97
CA ALA A 331 4.87 -19.07 -3.38
C ALA A 331 6.36 -19.13 -3.74
N LYS A 332 6.71 -18.64 -4.94
CA LYS A 332 8.06 -18.75 -5.48
C LYS A 332 8.65 -17.38 -5.66
N SER A 333 9.62 -17.07 -4.82
CA SER A 333 10.43 -15.87 -4.98
C SER A 333 11.31 -16.01 -6.22
N ILE A 334 11.38 -14.94 -7.02
CA ILE A 334 12.27 -14.86 -8.18
C ILE A 334 13.71 -14.80 -7.66
N PRO A 335 14.59 -15.73 -8.06
CA PRO A 335 15.97 -15.75 -7.57
C PRO A 335 16.75 -14.49 -7.96
N ALA A 336 17.67 -14.07 -7.10
CA ALA A 336 18.59 -12.95 -7.36
C ALA A 336 19.35 -13.06 -8.70
N VAL A 337 19.71 -14.28 -9.11
CA VAL A 337 20.39 -14.55 -10.40
C VAL A 337 19.51 -14.23 -11.61
N VAL A 338 18.18 -14.31 -11.45
CA VAL A 338 17.23 -13.93 -12.49
C VAL A 338 17.02 -12.42 -12.45
N MET A 339 16.90 -11.83 -11.26
CA MET A 339 16.81 -10.38 -11.10
C MET A 339 18.05 -9.64 -11.64
N SER A 340 19.24 -10.22 -11.50
CA SER A 340 20.49 -9.62 -12.03
C SER A 340 20.59 -9.63 -13.56
N ARG A 341 19.70 -10.34 -14.25
CA ARG A 341 19.60 -10.39 -15.71
C ARG A 341 18.51 -9.47 -16.26
N ALA A 342 17.95 -8.59 -15.42
CA ALA A 342 16.93 -7.65 -15.87
C ALA A 342 17.50 -6.73 -16.96
N GLU A 343 16.75 -6.60 -18.06
CA GLU A 343 17.13 -5.76 -19.18
C GLU A 343 16.33 -4.45 -19.14
N LEU A 344 16.98 -3.35 -19.51
CA LEU A 344 16.28 -2.11 -19.83
C LEU A 344 15.46 -2.33 -21.11
N PHE A 345 14.14 -2.32 -20.97
CA PHE A 345 13.22 -2.59 -22.08
C PHE A 345 12.79 -1.29 -22.76
N HIS A 346 12.49 -0.25 -21.99
CA HIS A 346 12.15 1.06 -22.50
C HIS A 346 12.69 2.14 -21.55
N GLN A 347 13.25 3.18 -22.14
CA GLN A 347 13.76 4.35 -21.45
C GLN A 347 13.01 5.57 -21.97
N ALA A 348 12.45 6.35 -21.05
CA ALA A 348 11.87 7.65 -21.37
C ALA A 348 12.90 8.56 -22.05
N SER A 349 12.44 9.45 -22.93
CA SER A 349 13.25 10.40 -23.69
C SER A 349 14.17 11.22 -22.77
N GLY A 350 15.44 10.83 -22.69
CA GLY A 350 16.45 11.46 -21.85
C GLY A 350 17.69 10.58 -21.77
N ILE A 351 18.84 11.11 -22.19
CA ILE A 351 20.12 10.41 -22.04
C ILE A 351 20.51 10.57 -20.56
N ALA A 352 20.38 9.50 -19.79
CA ALA A 352 20.93 9.44 -18.44
C ALA A 352 22.38 8.96 -18.54
N ASP A 353 23.31 9.67 -17.89
CA ASP A 353 24.73 9.30 -17.83
C ASP A 353 25.02 8.13 -16.87
N PHE A 354 23.97 7.45 -16.41
CA PHE A 354 24.04 6.38 -15.42
C PHE A 354 23.08 5.23 -15.76
N ASN A 355 23.33 4.07 -15.17
CA ASN A 355 22.50 2.89 -15.36
C ASN A 355 21.12 3.09 -14.72
N THR A 356 20.09 3.21 -15.55
CA THR A 356 18.69 3.33 -15.11
C THR A 356 18.13 2.03 -14.56
N VAL A 357 18.67 0.89 -15.01
CA VAL A 357 18.37 -0.44 -14.46
C VAL A 357 19.66 -1.06 -13.94
N ALA A 358 19.69 -1.41 -12.67
CA ALA A 358 20.86 -2.01 -12.05
C ALA A 358 20.46 -2.95 -10.90
N PHE A 359 21.15 -4.09 -10.78
CA PHE A 359 20.94 -5.00 -9.66
C PHE A 359 21.92 -4.69 -8.53
N ASP A 360 21.37 -4.47 -7.34
CA ASP A 360 22.13 -4.25 -6.10
C ASP A 360 22.35 -5.59 -5.40
N GLU A 361 23.59 -6.10 -5.44
CA GLU A 361 23.95 -7.40 -4.88
C GLU A 361 23.84 -7.48 -3.35
N GLU A 362 24.03 -6.35 -2.65
CA GLU A 362 24.01 -6.27 -1.19
C GLU A 362 22.58 -6.42 -0.68
N THR A 363 21.66 -5.67 -1.29
CA THR A 363 20.25 -5.66 -0.89
C THR A 363 19.38 -6.66 -1.65
N LYS A 364 19.95 -7.37 -2.64
CA LYS A 364 19.24 -8.28 -3.55
C LYS A 364 18.06 -7.62 -4.25
N SER A 365 18.19 -6.34 -4.57
CA SER A 365 17.11 -5.54 -5.15
C SER A 365 17.46 -5.04 -6.55
N LEU A 366 16.43 -4.83 -7.37
CA LEU A 366 16.59 -4.26 -8.70
C LEU A 366 16.20 -2.80 -8.67
N LEU A 367 17.16 -1.92 -8.96
CA LEU A 367 16.92 -0.51 -9.25
C LEU A 367 16.27 -0.39 -10.62
N VAL A 368 15.15 0.33 -10.68
CA VAL A 368 14.54 0.83 -11.91
C VAL A 368 14.31 2.32 -11.68
N HIS A 369 15.22 3.15 -12.19
CA HIS A 369 15.21 4.58 -11.94
C HIS A 369 14.28 5.31 -12.92
N PRO A 370 13.27 6.05 -12.46
CA PRO A 370 12.42 6.85 -13.33
C PRO A 370 13.24 8.02 -13.89
N LEU A 371 12.95 8.44 -15.12
CA LEU A 371 13.62 9.58 -15.77
C LEU A 371 12.72 10.81 -15.97
N GLY A 372 11.47 10.77 -15.51
CA GLY A 372 10.52 11.86 -15.67
C GLY A 372 9.09 11.34 -15.72
N LEU A 373 8.25 12.00 -16.52
CA LEU A 373 6.84 11.64 -16.67
C LEU A 373 6.61 10.33 -17.42
N ALA A 374 7.45 10.03 -18.41
CA ALA A 374 7.38 8.79 -19.17
C ALA A 374 7.97 7.61 -18.36
N PRO A 375 7.39 6.41 -18.49
CA PRO A 375 7.82 5.25 -17.71
C PRO A 375 9.21 4.78 -18.12
N THR A 376 10.02 4.43 -17.13
CA THR A 376 11.19 3.58 -17.33
C THR A 376 10.78 2.14 -17.06
N ILE A 377 11.11 1.24 -17.98
CA ILE A 377 10.61 -0.14 -17.97
C ILE A 377 11.80 -1.09 -18.00
N SER A 378 11.89 -1.93 -16.97
CA SER A 378 12.78 -3.08 -16.92
C SER A 378 12.01 -4.37 -17.22
N CYS A 379 12.65 -5.35 -17.84
CA CYS A 379 12.05 -6.64 -18.16
C CYS A 379 12.87 -7.80 -17.58
N LEU A 380 12.18 -8.74 -16.94
CA LEU A 380 12.68 -10.06 -16.55
C LEU A 380 12.07 -11.09 -17.51
N ARG A 381 12.92 -11.68 -18.35
CA ARG A 381 12.46 -12.59 -19.40
C ARG A 381 12.30 -14.03 -18.92
N SER A 382 11.37 -14.74 -19.58
CA SER A 382 11.27 -16.20 -19.54
C SER A 382 11.11 -16.78 -18.12
N ILE A 383 10.25 -16.16 -17.32
CA ILE A 383 9.92 -16.59 -15.97
C ILE A 383 8.91 -17.74 -16.03
N GLY A 384 9.29 -18.89 -15.47
CA GLY A 384 8.38 -20.03 -15.33
C GLY A 384 7.28 -19.74 -14.30
N ALA A 385 6.05 -19.59 -14.79
CA ALA A 385 4.83 -19.20 -14.07
C ALA A 385 3.71 -20.25 -14.12
N SER A 386 4.01 -21.47 -14.55
CA SER A 386 3.06 -22.60 -14.50
C SER A 386 2.50 -22.80 -13.09
N GLY A 387 1.18 -22.75 -12.95
CA GLY A 387 0.46 -22.86 -11.68
C GLY A 387 0.51 -21.63 -10.76
N TYR A 388 0.92 -20.46 -11.28
CA TYR A 388 0.87 -19.17 -10.58
C TYR A 388 -0.13 -18.23 -11.25
N ARG A 389 -0.86 -17.45 -10.45
CA ARG A 389 -1.88 -16.49 -10.94
C ARG A 389 -1.55 -15.04 -10.66
N LYS A 390 -0.66 -14.76 -9.71
CA LYS A 390 -0.33 -13.39 -9.31
C LYS A 390 1.17 -13.18 -9.13
N ILE A 391 1.57 -11.92 -9.24
CA ILE A 391 2.89 -11.42 -8.91
C ILE A 391 2.73 -10.46 -7.73
N LEU A 392 3.39 -10.76 -6.62
CA LEU A 392 3.59 -9.84 -5.50
C LEU A 392 4.93 -9.13 -5.67
N ALA A 393 4.92 -7.82 -5.65
CA ALA A 393 6.13 -7.00 -5.71
C ALA A 393 6.26 -6.15 -4.45
N VAL A 394 7.43 -6.22 -3.82
CA VAL A 394 7.83 -5.33 -2.72
C VAL A 394 8.70 -4.22 -3.31
N VAL A 395 8.26 -2.98 -3.15
CA VAL A 395 8.92 -1.80 -3.69
C VAL A 395 9.37 -0.85 -2.60
N GLU A 396 10.41 -0.06 -2.88
CA GLU A 396 10.95 0.95 -1.98
C GLU A 396 11.43 2.16 -2.77
N LEU A 397 11.07 3.37 -2.32
CA LEU A 397 11.69 4.61 -2.75
C LEU A 397 12.74 5.03 -1.70
N ARG A 398 13.99 4.62 -1.91
CA ARG A 398 15.01 4.57 -0.85
C ARG A 398 15.49 5.94 -0.37
N ASN A 399 15.55 6.93 -1.27
CA ASN A 399 16.07 8.25 -0.91
C ASN A 399 15.00 9.09 -0.18
N LYS A 400 15.38 9.72 0.93
CA LYS A 400 14.48 10.55 1.76
C LYS A 400 14.13 11.90 1.16
N ASP A 401 14.90 12.34 0.17
CA ASP A 401 14.71 13.60 -0.53
C ASP A 401 14.15 13.38 -1.94
N ALA A 402 13.77 12.15 -2.29
CA ALA A 402 13.10 11.84 -3.54
C ALA A 402 11.72 12.52 -3.62
N GLN A 403 11.32 12.87 -4.83
CA GLN A 403 9.91 13.17 -5.07
C GLN A 403 9.06 11.90 -5.07
N ALA A 404 7.73 12.06 -5.07
CA ALA A 404 6.84 10.91 -5.23
C ALA A 404 7.05 10.20 -6.57
N THR A 405 7.26 8.89 -6.50
CA THR A 405 7.48 8.01 -7.65
C THR A 405 6.34 6.99 -7.72
N GLU A 406 5.84 6.75 -8.93
CA GLU A 406 4.84 5.74 -9.21
C GLU A 406 5.50 4.45 -9.68
N PHE A 407 5.04 3.34 -9.13
CA PHE A 407 5.50 1.99 -9.41
C PHE A 407 4.37 1.21 -10.05
N ALA A 408 4.73 0.30 -10.95
CA ALA A 408 3.83 -0.72 -11.43
C ALA A 408 4.56 -1.98 -11.87
N VAL A 409 3.81 -3.08 -11.94
CA VAL A 409 4.26 -4.36 -12.47
C VAL A 409 3.25 -4.80 -13.51
N PHE A 410 3.75 -5.39 -14.57
CA PHE A 410 2.93 -5.97 -15.63
C PHE A 410 3.53 -7.31 -16.05
N SER A 411 2.70 -8.22 -16.54
CA SER A 411 3.17 -9.49 -17.08
C SER A 411 2.55 -9.74 -18.44
N ALA A 412 3.30 -10.38 -19.31
CA ALA A 412 2.83 -10.82 -20.60
C ALA A 412 3.42 -12.18 -20.97
N SER A 413 2.70 -12.96 -21.76
CA SER A 413 3.21 -14.17 -22.39
C SER A 413 3.18 -14.04 -23.91
N GLY A 414 4.23 -14.52 -24.57
CA GLY A 414 4.24 -14.70 -26.03
C GLY A 414 4.13 -13.43 -26.87
N LEU A 415 4.23 -12.24 -26.27
CA LEU A 415 4.29 -11.00 -27.02
C LEU A 415 5.67 -10.92 -27.70
N PRO A 416 5.75 -10.85 -29.05
CA PRO A 416 7.01 -10.54 -29.69
C PRO A 416 7.44 -9.16 -29.18
N ALA A 417 8.69 -9.00 -28.78
CA ALA A 417 9.20 -7.73 -28.23
C ALA A 417 8.75 -6.53 -29.10
N ALA A 418 8.75 -6.70 -30.42
CA ALA A 418 8.28 -5.71 -31.40
C ALA A 418 6.82 -5.25 -31.27
N ALA A 419 5.89 -6.05 -30.71
CA ALA A 419 4.48 -5.68 -30.54
C ALA A 419 4.21 -4.87 -29.25
N ILE A 420 5.15 -4.89 -28.30
CA ILE A 420 5.13 -4.03 -27.11
C ILE A 420 5.87 -2.71 -27.40
N ILE A 421 6.75 -2.73 -28.40
CA ILE A 421 7.58 -1.62 -28.88
C ILE A 421 6.81 -0.88 -29.99
N ASP A 422 5.65 -0.30 -29.66
CA ASP A 422 5.36 1.01 -30.24
C ASP A 422 5.95 2.03 -29.25
N THR A 423 7.18 2.42 -29.54
CA THR A 423 8.14 3.04 -28.61
C THR A 423 7.70 4.36 -28.00
N GLU A 424 6.66 4.99 -28.54
CA GLU A 424 6.18 6.28 -28.05
C GLU A 424 5.00 6.16 -27.08
N ASN A 425 4.21 5.09 -27.16
CA ASN A 425 3.10 4.87 -26.24
C ASN A 425 2.69 3.38 -26.23
N PRO A 426 3.32 2.55 -25.39
CA PRO A 426 2.94 1.15 -25.33
C PRO A 426 1.46 1.03 -24.93
N ASP A 427 0.61 0.52 -25.82
CA ASP A 427 -0.84 0.38 -25.60
C ASP A 427 -1.18 -0.40 -24.32
N PHE A 428 -0.26 -1.22 -23.82
CA PHE A 428 -0.47 -1.95 -22.57
C PHE A 428 -0.45 -1.06 -21.32
N LEU A 429 0.20 0.12 -21.37
CA LEU A 429 0.30 1.04 -20.22
C LEU A 429 -1.07 1.51 -19.70
N GLN A 430 -2.09 1.52 -20.55
CA GLN A 430 -3.46 1.88 -20.15
C GLN A 430 -4.10 0.85 -19.20
N TYR A 431 -3.61 -0.39 -19.19
CA TYR A 431 -4.08 -1.46 -18.33
C TYR A 431 -3.23 -1.62 -17.06
N VAL A 432 -2.18 -0.81 -16.92
CA VAL A 432 -1.25 -0.89 -15.79
C VAL A 432 -1.79 -0.09 -14.60
N LYS A 433 -1.88 -0.75 -13.45
CA LYS A 433 -2.25 -0.11 -12.19
C LYS A 433 -1.03 0.51 -11.51
N TRP A 434 -0.99 1.84 -11.47
CA TRP A 434 0.08 2.63 -10.85
C TRP A 434 -0.16 2.84 -9.35
N ASN A 435 0.89 2.65 -8.55
CA ASN A 435 0.88 2.92 -7.11
C ASN A 435 1.96 3.96 -6.79
N ALA A 436 1.57 5.07 -6.15
CA ALA A 436 2.47 6.16 -5.82
C ALA A 436 3.04 6.02 -4.41
N PHE A 437 4.35 6.20 -4.27
CA PHE A 437 5.08 6.15 -3.00
C PHE A 437 5.86 7.44 -2.80
N LYS A 438 5.92 7.94 -1.56
CA LYS A 438 6.74 9.09 -1.17
C LYS A 438 8.16 8.68 -0.80
N ALA A 439 9.04 9.65 -0.71
CA ALA A 439 10.41 9.44 -0.27
C ALA A 439 10.50 8.65 1.05
N GLY A 440 11.36 7.64 1.07
CA GLY A 440 11.56 6.74 2.20
C GLY A 440 10.43 5.75 2.46
N GLU A 441 9.36 5.76 1.65
CA GLU A 441 8.28 4.78 1.77
C GLU A 441 8.62 3.48 1.05
N TRP A 442 8.06 2.40 1.57
CA TRP A 442 8.07 1.08 0.96
C TRP A 442 6.64 0.54 0.99
N GLY A 443 6.35 -0.45 0.16
CA GLY A 443 5.10 -1.17 0.23
C GLY A 443 5.08 -2.38 -0.68
N GLU A 444 3.91 -3.03 -0.71
CA GLU A 444 3.67 -4.23 -1.47
C GLU A 444 2.40 -4.06 -2.30
N PHE A 445 2.40 -4.65 -3.49
CA PHE A 445 1.17 -4.76 -4.28
C PHE A 445 1.17 -6.02 -5.14
N GLU A 446 -0.04 -6.53 -5.36
CA GLU A 446 -0.31 -7.72 -6.18
C GLU A 446 -0.83 -7.32 -7.56
N VAL A 447 -0.38 -8.05 -8.58
CA VAL A 447 -0.84 -7.92 -9.96
C VAL A 447 -1.17 -9.31 -10.50
N GLU A 448 -2.26 -9.43 -11.26
CA GLU A 448 -2.63 -10.69 -11.92
C GLU A 448 -1.71 -11.01 -13.10
N ILE A 449 -1.46 -12.30 -13.33
CA ILE A 449 -0.68 -12.79 -14.46
C ILE A 449 -1.57 -12.83 -15.71
N ALA A 450 -1.17 -12.13 -16.77
CA ALA A 450 -1.90 -12.05 -18.04
C ALA A 450 -1.04 -12.59 -19.21
N PRO A 451 -1.59 -13.47 -20.08
CA PRO A 451 -2.87 -14.17 -19.93
C PRO A 451 -2.84 -15.17 -18.77
N MET A 452 -4.01 -15.43 -18.17
CA MET A 452 -4.16 -16.50 -17.18
C MET A 452 -3.76 -17.84 -17.80
N ASN A 453 -2.94 -18.63 -17.09
CA ASN A 453 -2.42 -19.95 -17.47
C ASN A 453 -1.22 -19.98 -18.44
N ALA A 454 -0.41 -18.92 -18.50
CA ALA A 454 0.86 -18.97 -19.22
C ALA A 454 1.96 -19.70 -18.41
N ASP A 455 2.57 -20.74 -19.00
CA ASP A 455 3.68 -21.46 -18.35
C ASP A 455 4.95 -20.62 -18.24
N ILE A 456 5.16 -19.71 -19.20
CA ILE A 456 6.30 -18.80 -19.27
C ILE A 456 5.79 -17.39 -19.54
N ILE A 457 6.25 -16.44 -18.72
CA ILE A 457 5.91 -15.03 -18.81
C ILE A 457 7.16 -14.16 -18.78
N ASP A 458 7.03 -12.94 -19.30
CA ASP A 458 7.95 -11.84 -19.04
C ASP A 458 7.33 -10.92 -17.99
N ILE A 459 8.13 -10.46 -17.03
CA ILE A 459 7.70 -9.53 -15.98
C ILE A 459 8.30 -8.16 -16.27
N TYR A 460 7.43 -7.17 -16.47
CA TYR A 460 7.79 -5.78 -16.70
C TYR A 460 7.65 -5.01 -15.38
N LEU A 461 8.71 -4.29 -15.02
CA LEU A 461 8.82 -3.50 -13.81
C LEU A 461 8.92 -2.04 -14.23
N LEU A 462 7.94 -1.23 -13.83
CA LEU A 462 7.75 0.11 -14.35
C LEU A 462 7.86 1.14 -13.23
N THR A 463 8.54 2.25 -13.53
CA THR A 463 8.60 3.41 -12.64
C THR A 463 8.45 4.70 -13.43
N ARG A 464 7.75 5.69 -12.88
CA ARG A 464 7.71 7.06 -13.41
C ARG A 464 7.57 8.07 -12.29
N ASN A 465 7.98 9.30 -12.55
CA ASN A 465 7.73 10.41 -11.66
C ASN A 465 6.48 11.19 -12.09
N ARG A 466 5.97 12.02 -11.17
CA ARG A 466 4.89 12.97 -11.47
C ARG A 466 5.40 14.31 -11.98
N THR A 467 6.72 14.48 -12.06
CA THR A 467 7.39 15.63 -12.62
C THR A 467 8.57 15.17 -13.48
N GLU A 468 9.15 16.08 -14.26
CA GLU A 468 10.35 15.79 -15.07
C GLU A 468 11.64 15.72 -14.25
N ASN A 469 11.61 16.13 -12.98
CA ASN A 469 12.75 15.91 -12.10
C ASN A 469 12.88 14.39 -11.88
N TYR A 470 14.09 13.85 -11.92
CA TYR A 470 14.36 12.44 -11.58
C TYR A 470 15.45 12.30 -10.52
N ASN A 471 16.02 13.42 -10.08
CA ASN A 471 17.10 13.42 -9.11
C ASN A 471 16.67 12.67 -7.85
N LEU A 472 17.55 11.79 -7.38
CA LEU A 472 17.41 11.05 -6.13
C LEU A 472 16.24 10.04 -6.09
N SER A 473 15.45 9.86 -7.15
CA SER A 473 14.34 8.89 -7.21
C SER A 473 14.82 7.43 -7.32
N TRP A 474 15.63 6.96 -6.37
CA TRP A 474 16.14 5.59 -6.36
C TRP A 474 15.02 4.60 -6.00
N ALA A 475 14.35 4.09 -7.03
CA ALA A 475 13.21 3.21 -6.93
C ALA A 475 13.65 1.74 -7.09
N TYR A 476 13.43 0.95 -6.05
CA TYR A 476 13.89 -0.43 -5.97
C TYR A 476 12.72 -1.40 -5.93
N PHE A 477 12.86 -2.51 -6.64
CA PHE A 477 12.07 -3.73 -6.50
C PHE A 477 12.89 -4.72 -5.66
N ARG A 478 12.51 -4.93 -4.40
CA ARG A 478 13.27 -5.72 -3.42
C ARG A 478 12.97 -7.21 -3.49
N SER A 479 11.70 -7.55 -3.71
CA SER A 479 11.26 -8.94 -3.81
C SER A 479 10.16 -9.04 -4.84
N ILE A 480 10.27 -10.03 -5.71
CA ILE A 480 9.23 -10.39 -6.68
C ILE A 480 8.88 -11.84 -6.38
N THR A 481 7.62 -12.11 -6.10
CA THR A 481 7.15 -13.44 -5.69
C THR A 481 5.96 -13.81 -6.54
N LEU A 482 6.01 -15.00 -7.14
CA LEU A 482 4.87 -15.60 -7.81
C LEU A 482 3.97 -16.26 -6.76
N LEU A 483 2.66 -15.96 -6.83
CA LEU A 483 1.65 -16.52 -5.95
C LEU A 483 0.67 -17.38 -6.77
N PRO A 484 0.18 -18.51 -6.19
CA PRO A 484 -0.78 -19.39 -6.84
C PRO A 484 -2.13 -18.72 -7.10
#